data_AF-A0A0C7P0R7-F1
#
_entry.id   AF-A0A0C7P0R7-F1
#
_cell.length_a   1.000
_cell.length_b   1.000
_cell.length_c   1.000
_cell.angle_alpha   90.00
_cell.angle_beta   90.00
_cell.angle_gamma   90.00
#
_symmetry.space_group_name_H-M   'P 1'
#
loop_
_entity.id
_entity.type
_entity.pdbx_description
1 polymer ?
#
loop_
_entity_poly.entity_id
_entity_poly.type
_entity_poly.pdbx_seq_one_letter_code
_entity_poly.pdbx_strand_id
1 'polypeptide(L)'
;MDTIFEKTIDMKHNNIKAVEWQVPQIQAKKDYGDFEFQSSLEHISNDYLKTFKSYRFEAYKNWGFPKWKRTKLNGYEPEKYISFAPTAVKGKIFGINGIDEDGIEILAKYDFEGAHRKFLLMAEAFSNTGFYLKTEEGETREPIIINYYLKAPIYEMSVYNLKPFSKATVIRILRSNDQGKGFRTTSNRIIVHKNASLELVNINLNGNNDINIDNIFIELEENSKVEVIDINIGGKITAPHFIFRFSGKNSVATVNPYYLATNDNIIDMLYLMRFYAPKTTGSINGKGIIKDNSKAVFRGFLDIKRGAKDTNAAESSYTLTLSEKSKAEAIPSLTVDENEVTASHAASIGTIESDKLYYLMTRGFSREAAKKMIAYGIFEPAVDKLNRYGEDISQEVRNVVFQRI
;
A
#
# COMPACT_ATOMS: atom_id res chain seq x y z
N MET A 1 -3.57 23.07 -15.06
CA MET A 1 -4.59 22.06 -14.71
C MET A 1 -4.87 22.15 -13.23
N ASP A 2 -6.12 21.95 -12.81
CA ASP A 2 -6.46 21.91 -11.39
C ASP A 2 -5.96 20.59 -10.79
N THR A 3 -5.15 20.68 -9.74
CA THR A 3 -4.65 19.52 -9.01
C THR A 3 -5.80 18.87 -8.23
N ILE A 4 -6.00 17.57 -8.45
CA ILE A 4 -6.86 16.73 -7.63
C ILE A 4 -6.06 16.35 -6.38
N PHE A 5 -6.64 16.64 -5.22
CA PHE A 5 -6.05 16.29 -3.94
C PHE A 5 -7.00 15.39 -3.14
N GLU A 6 -6.64 14.12 -2.98
CA GLU A 6 -7.42 13.19 -2.17
C GLU A 6 -6.92 13.11 -0.72
N LYS A 7 -7.83 13.33 0.23
CA LYS A 7 -7.62 13.10 1.66
C LYS A 7 -8.29 11.81 2.11
N THR A 8 -7.83 11.28 3.24
CA THR A 8 -8.53 10.15 3.88
C THR A 8 -9.98 10.52 4.17
N ILE A 9 -10.22 11.65 4.82
CA ILE A 9 -11.56 12.13 5.21
C ILE A 9 -11.84 13.45 4.49
N ASP A 10 -12.99 13.52 3.82
CA ASP A 10 -13.51 14.81 3.35
C ASP A 10 -14.25 15.49 4.50
N MET A 11 -13.71 16.63 4.94
CA MET A 11 -14.25 17.42 6.05
C MET A 11 -15.25 18.48 5.58
N LYS A 12 -15.58 18.53 4.29
CA LYS A 12 -16.51 19.51 3.72
C LYS A 12 -17.84 18.85 3.39
N HIS A 13 -18.93 19.52 3.75
CA HIS A 13 -20.26 19.19 3.29
C HIS A 13 -20.99 20.49 2.95
N ASN A 14 -21.29 20.70 1.67
CA ASN A 14 -21.79 21.97 1.14
C ASN A 14 -20.89 23.15 1.57
N ASN A 15 -21.47 24.16 2.22
CA ASN A 15 -20.75 25.36 2.68
C ASN A 15 -20.16 25.22 4.09
N ILE A 16 -20.24 24.03 4.71
CA ILE A 16 -19.77 23.78 6.07
C ILE A 16 -18.50 22.94 6.01
N LYS A 17 -17.48 23.35 6.77
CA LYS A 17 -16.23 22.61 6.94
C LYS A 17 -16.07 22.23 8.41
N ALA A 18 -15.91 20.94 8.69
CA ALA A 18 -15.57 20.46 10.02
C ALA A 18 -14.17 20.96 10.44
N VAL A 19 -13.96 21.12 11.75
CA VAL A 19 -12.64 21.46 12.29
C VAL A 19 -11.68 20.32 11.98
N GLU A 20 -10.65 20.62 11.20
CA GLU A 20 -9.62 19.66 10.84
C GLU A 20 -8.57 19.62 11.95
N TRP A 21 -8.62 18.57 12.77
CA TRP A 21 -7.61 18.36 13.81
C TRP A 21 -6.26 18.08 13.17
N GLN A 22 -5.30 18.97 13.38
CA GLN A 22 -3.93 18.78 12.91
C GLN A 22 -3.21 17.77 13.81
N VAL A 23 -2.71 16.69 13.20
CA VAL A 23 -1.87 15.73 13.90
C VAL A 23 -0.64 16.48 14.44
N PRO A 24 -0.33 16.41 15.74
CA PRO A 24 0.84 17.06 16.31
C PRO A 24 2.10 16.63 15.54
N GLN A 25 2.84 17.63 15.08
CA GLN A 25 4.06 17.44 14.31
C GLN A 25 5.27 17.57 15.23
N ILE A 26 6.24 16.69 15.03
CA ILE A 26 7.50 16.60 15.76
C ILE A 26 8.60 16.96 14.77
N GLN A 27 9.36 18.00 15.10
CA GLN A 27 10.57 18.34 14.34
C GLN A 27 11.67 17.34 14.70
N ALA A 28 12.19 16.64 13.69
CA ALA A 28 13.31 15.72 13.87
C ALA A 28 14.59 16.51 14.16
N LYS A 29 15.48 15.94 14.98
CA LYS A 29 16.78 16.55 15.26
C LYS A 29 17.68 16.53 14.03
N LYS A 30 17.54 15.51 13.19
CA LYS A 30 18.30 15.29 11.96
C LYS A 30 17.34 15.06 10.79
N ASP A 31 16.50 16.05 10.51
CA ASP A 31 15.71 16.02 9.29
C ASP A 31 16.57 16.29 8.04
N TYR A 32 16.12 15.83 6.88
CA TYR A 32 16.75 16.15 5.60
C TYR A 32 16.55 17.62 5.24
N GLY A 33 17.62 18.25 4.77
CA GLY A 33 17.64 19.64 4.33
C GLY A 33 18.17 19.78 2.90
N ASP A 34 18.71 20.96 2.60
CA ASP A 34 19.21 21.28 1.27
C ASP A 34 20.34 20.34 0.82
N PHE A 35 21.21 19.90 1.74
CA PHE A 35 22.31 18.99 1.41
C PHE A 35 21.81 17.65 0.86
N GLU A 36 20.94 16.94 1.60
CA GLU A 36 20.38 15.67 1.14
C GLU A 36 19.53 15.85 -0.12
N PHE A 37 18.84 17.00 -0.24
CA PHE A 37 18.08 17.31 -1.44
C PHE A 37 18.99 17.40 -2.67
N GLN A 38 20.09 18.15 -2.59
CA GLN A 38 21.08 18.25 -3.69
C GLN A 38 21.69 16.87 -4.02
N SER A 39 22.08 16.09 -3.01
CA SER A 39 22.57 14.72 -3.23
C SER A 39 21.52 13.83 -3.91
N SER A 40 20.23 14.07 -3.67
CA SER A 40 19.15 13.34 -4.33
C SER A 40 18.95 13.72 -5.81
N LEU A 41 19.47 14.86 -6.24
CA LEU A 41 19.40 15.33 -7.64
C LEU A 41 20.61 14.88 -8.47
N GLU A 42 21.74 14.54 -7.85
CA GLU A 42 22.98 14.13 -8.54
C GLU A 42 22.78 12.93 -9.48
N HIS A 43 21.85 12.03 -9.16
CA HIS A 43 21.52 10.85 -9.96
C HIS A 43 20.31 11.03 -10.88
N ILE A 44 19.72 12.22 -10.91
CA ILE A 44 18.56 12.54 -11.73
C ILE A 44 19.02 13.28 -12.99
N SER A 45 18.88 12.63 -14.14
CA SER A 45 19.23 13.24 -15.44
C SER A 45 18.09 14.04 -16.05
N ASN A 46 16.85 13.83 -15.61
CA ASN A 46 15.64 14.40 -16.20
C ASN A 46 15.26 15.74 -15.55
N ASP A 47 15.21 16.82 -16.34
CA ASP A 47 14.98 18.18 -15.82
C ASP A 47 13.53 18.43 -15.37
N TYR A 48 12.54 17.80 -16.01
CA TYR A 48 11.15 17.86 -15.53
C TYR A 48 11.04 17.24 -14.14
N LEU A 49 11.70 16.09 -13.93
CA LEU A 49 11.75 15.40 -12.66
C LEU A 49 12.46 16.22 -11.58
N LYS A 50 13.59 16.87 -11.90
CA LYS A 50 14.26 17.79 -10.96
C LYS A 50 13.34 18.92 -10.53
N THR A 51 12.64 19.53 -11.49
CA THR A 51 11.71 20.63 -11.24
C THR A 51 10.57 20.20 -10.31
N PHE A 52 9.98 19.03 -10.58
CA PHE A 52 8.96 18.43 -9.71
C PHE A 52 9.50 18.17 -8.30
N LYS A 53 10.67 17.55 -8.18
CA LYS A 53 11.30 17.26 -6.88
C LYS A 53 11.57 18.55 -6.08
N SER A 54 12.02 19.63 -6.72
CA SER A 54 12.21 20.94 -6.07
C SER A 54 10.92 21.51 -5.51
N TYR A 55 9.82 21.45 -6.28
CA TYR A 55 8.50 21.86 -5.79
C TYR A 55 8.06 21.03 -4.58
N ARG A 56 8.28 19.71 -4.61
CA ARG A 56 7.94 18.81 -3.49
C ARG A 56 8.83 19.03 -2.27
N PHE A 57 10.10 19.40 -2.46
CA PHE A 57 11.01 19.74 -1.37
C PHE A 57 10.58 21.03 -0.63
N GLU A 58 10.11 22.05 -1.36
CA GLU A 58 9.53 23.24 -0.71
C GLU A 58 8.31 22.88 0.13
N ALA A 59 7.45 21.98 -0.36
CA ALA A 59 6.34 21.47 0.43
C ALA A 59 6.84 20.68 1.66
N TYR A 60 7.87 19.84 1.50
CA TYR A 60 8.44 18.99 2.56
C TYR A 60 8.90 19.79 3.78
N LYS A 61 9.56 20.94 3.55
CA LYS A 61 10.06 21.81 4.62
C LYS A 61 8.97 22.35 5.55
N ASN A 62 7.73 22.42 5.08
CA ASN A 62 6.59 22.93 5.85
C ASN A 62 5.94 21.88 6.77
N TRP A 63 6.44 20.64 6.78
CA TRP A 63 5.89 19.56 7.58
C TRP A 63 6.94 19.00 8.55
N GLY A 64 6.54 18.71 9.78
CA GLY A 64 7.25 17.84 10.70
C GLY A 64 6.75 16.39 10.63
N PHE A 65 7.47 15.46 11.28
CA PHE A 65 7.04 14.07 11.37
C PHE A 65 5.86 13.90 12.32
N PRO A 66 4.95 12.93 12.10
CA PRO A 66 3.77 12.80 12.93
C PRO A 66 4.09 12.25 14.32
N LYS A 67 3.32 12.69 15.31
CA LYS A 67 3.10 11.92 16.54
C LYS A 67 2.10 10.78 16.27
N TRP A 68 2.58 9.68 15.68
CA TRP A 68 1.73 8.59 15.23
C TRP A 68 1.44 7.59 16.37
N LYS A 69 0.44 7.92 17.18
CA LYS A 69 0.05 7.12 18.35
C LYS A 69 -0.24 5.64 18.03
N ARG A 70 -0.88 5.36 16.88
CA ARG A 70 -1.29 3.99 16.50
C ARG A 70 -0.09 3.06 16.25
N THR A 71 0.94 3.56 15.57
CA THR A 71 2.18 2.81 15.27
C THR A 71 3.24 2.99 16.34
N LYS A 72 3.00 3.84 17.34
CA LYS A 72 3.99 4.30 18.32
C LYS A 72 5.20 5.01 17.69
N LEU A 73 5.11 5.39 16.41
CA LEU A 73 6.12 6.18 15.72
C LEU A 73 5.92 7.65 16.06
N ASN A 74 6.64 8.15 17.06
CA ASN A 74 6.54 9.54 17.49
C ASN A 74 7.73 10.31 16.94
N GLY A 75 7.57 10.81 15.71
CA GLY A 75 8.69 11.32 14.92
C GLY A 75 9.44 10.17 14.23
N TYR A 76 10.21 10.54 13.22
CA TYR A 76 11.19 9.67 12.57
C TYR A 76 12.48 10.48 12.42
N GLU A 77 13.62 9.84 12.64
CA GLU A 77 14.93 10.45 12.46
C GLU A 77 15.55 9.77 11.23
N PRO A 78 15.51 10.42 10.06
CA PRO A 78 16.12 9.90 8.84
C PRO A 78 17.58 9.50 9.03
N GLU A 79 17.96 8.32 8.52
CA GLU A 79 19.37 7.98 8.39
C GLU A 79 20.04 8.80 7.29
N LYS A 80 21.37 8.82 7.21
CA LYS A 80 22.08 9.55 6.16
C LYS A 80 21.56 9.16 4.77
N TYR A 81 21.33 10.14 3.90
CA TYR A 81 20.92 9.88 2.53
C TYR A 81 22.01 9.07 1.79
N ILE A 82 21.58 8.00 1.12
CA ILE A 82 22.41 7.13 0.30
C ILE A 82 21.65 6.87 -1.00
N SER A 83 22.35 6.93 -2.13
CA SER A 83 21.78 6.57 -3.42
C SER A 83 21.46 5.08 -3.48
N PHE A 84 20.38 4.71 -4.17
CA PHE A 84 19.90 3.35 -4.20
C PHE A 84 19.58 2.92 -5.62
N ALA A 85 20.13 1.79 -6.06
CA ALA A 85 19.70 1.12 -7.27
C ALA A 85 18.83 -0.11 -6.89
N PRO A 86 17.66 -0.32 -7.53
CA PRO A 86 16.90 -1.55 -7.37
C PRO A 86 17.78 -2.75 -7.63
N THR A 87 17.62 -3.80 -6.82
CA THR A 87 18.58 -4.91 -6.84
C THR A 87 18.39 -5.81 -8.05
N ALA A 88 17.14 -6.05 -8.48
CA ALA A 88 16.84 -6.78 -9.70
C ALA A 88 15.44 -6.44 -10.23
N VAL A 89 15.35 -6.25 -11.55
CA VAL A 89 14.09 -6.00 -12.26
C VAL A 89 14.00 -6.99 -13.42
N LYS A 90 12.92 -7.76 -13.46
CA LYS A 90 12.56 -8.64 -14.59
C LYS A 90 11.36 -8.02 -15.31
N GLY A 91 11.42 -7.95 -16.63
CA GLY A 91 10.39 -7.32 -17.46
C GLY A 91 10.77 -5.91 -17.94
N LYS A 92 9.95 -5.35 -18.84
CA LYS A 92 10.22 -4.06 -19.48
C LYS A 92 9.57 -2.93 -18.68
N ILE A 93 10.38 -2.14 -17.98
CA ILE A 93 9.98 -0.94 -17.26
C ILE A 93 11.14 0.06 -17.22
N PHE A 94 10.85 1.35 -17.30
CA PHE A 94 11.88 2.37 -17.19
C PHE A 94 12.15 2.71 -15.72
N GLY A 95 13.39 3.04 -15.39
CA GLY A 95 13.65 3.77 -14.15
C GLY A 95 12.98 5.14 -14.20
N ILE A 96 12.73 5.75 -13.03
CA ILE A 96 12.00 7.03 -12.95
C ILE A 96 12.63 8.17 -13.76
N ASN A 97 13.94 8.13 -14.03
CA ASN A 97 14.61 9.09 -14.92
C ASN A 97 14.07 9.07 -16.37
N GLY A 98 13.47 7.96 -16.81
CA GLY A 98 12.82 7.84 -18.11
C GLY A 98 11.40 8.41 -18.16
N ILE A 99 10.94 9.09 -17.10
CA ILE A 99 9.62 9.74 -17.06
C ILE A 99 9.52 10.83 -18.14
N ASP A 100 8.40 10.83 -18.86
CA ASP A 100 8.09 11.84 -19.87
C ASP A 100 7.11 12.89 -19.32
N GLU A 101 6.68 13.80 -20.19
CA GLU A 101 5.75 14.88 -19.84
C GLU A 101 4.42 14.35 -19.30
N ASP A 102 3.85 13.30 -19.91
CA ASP A 102 2.63 12.63 -19.42
C ASP A 102 2.80 12.17 -17.97
N GLY A 103 3.94 11.56 -17.63
CA GLY A 103 4.21 11.06 -16.28
C GLY A 103 4.31 12.21 -15.26
N ILE A 104 4.91 13.34 -15.66
CA ILE A 104 5.03 14.53 -14.81
C ILE A 104 3.66 15.20 -14.63
N GLU A 105 2.84 15.23 -15.67
CA GLU A 105 1.46 15.72 -15.59
C GLU A 105 0.65 14.88 -14.60
N ILE A 106 0.79 13.55 -14.62
CA ILE A 106 0.16 12.66 -13.64
C ILE A 106 0.58 13.03 -12.21
N LEU A 107 1.86 13.23 -11.97
CA LEU A 107 2.39 13.61 -10.66
C LEU A 107 1.90 14.99 -10.18
N ALA A 108 1.68 15.92 -11.10
CA ALA A 108 1.16 17.27 -10.82
C ALA A 108 -0.37 17.28 -10.63
N LYS A 109 -1.09 16.44 -11.37
CA LYS A 109 -2.54 16.35 -11.37
C LYS A 109 -3.06 15.54 -10.18
N TYR A 110 -2.43 14.43 -9.82
CA TYR A 110 -2.93 13.51 -8.79
C TYR A 110 -2.04 13.55 -7.55
N ASP A 111 -2.47 14.35 -6.58
CA ASP A 111 -1.84 14.47 -5.28
C ASP A 111 -2.74 13.91 -4.17
N PHE A 112 -2.14 13.54 -3.05
CA PHE A 112 -2.88 12.92 -1.95
C PHE A 112 -2.15 13.05 -0.61
N GLU A 113 -2.85 12.73 0.48
CA GLU A 113 -2.30 12.85 1.83
C GLU A 113 -1.21 11.81 2.13
N GLY A 114 -1.35 10.59 1.58
CA GLY A 114 -0.58 9.41 2.00
C GLY A 114 -0.90 9.01 3.45
N ALA A 115 -0.17 8.03 3.99
CA ALA A 115 -0.26 7.63 5.38
C ALA A 115 0.04 8.79 6.34
N HIS A 116 0.93 9.69 5.90
CA HIS A 116 1.09 11.04 6.41
C HIS A 116 1.82 11.89 5.38
N ARG A 117 1.45 13.18 5.28
CA ARG A 117 1.97 14.08 4.25
C ARG A 117 3.50 14.19 4.24
N LYS A 118 4.14 14.21 5.42
CA LYS A 118 5.60 14.24 5.55
C LYS A 118 6.30 13.05 4.87
N PHE A 119 5.81 11.82 5.07
CA PHE A 119 6.44 10.61 4.50
C PHE A 119 6.23 10.49 3.00
N LEU A 120 5.07 10.93 2.51
CA LEU A 120 4.80 11.02 1.08
C LEU A 120 5.76 12.01 0.40
N LEU A 121 5.82 13.24 0.92
CA LEU A 121 6.71 14.28 0.39
C LEU A 121 8.18 13.87 0.50
N MET A 122 8.56 13.10 1.54
CA MET A 122 9.90 12.54 1.67
C MET A 122 10.22 11.59 0.51
N ALA A 123 9.29 10.70 0.15
CA ALA A 123 9.45 9.79 -0.97
C ALA A 123 9.63 10.54 -2.29
N GLU A 124 8.88 11.63 -2.49
CA GLU A 124 8.95 12.42 -3.72
C GLU A 124 10.22 13.27 -3.82
N ALA A 125 10.47 14.10 -2.80
CA ALA A 125 11.56 15.07 -2.78
C ALA A 125 12.94 14.40 -2.77
N PHE A 126 13.08 13.29 -2.05
CA PHE A 126 14.35 12.58 -1.88
C PHE A 126 14.34 11.21 -2.57
N SER A 127 13.46 11.00 -3.55
CA SER A 127 13.42 9.75 -4.31
C SER A 127 14.81 9.35 -4.79
N ASN A 128 15.32 8.23 -4.28
CA ASN A 128 16.58 7.64 -4.69
C ASN A 128 16.36 6.47 -5.66
N THR A 129 15.11 6.01 -5.79
CA THR A 129 14.70 4.98 -6.73
C THR A 129 13.26 5.17 -7.17
N GLY A 130 12.84 4.40 -8.17
CA GLY A 130 11.50 4.53 -8.72
C GLY A 130 11.41 4.05 -10.16
N PHE A 131 10.17 3.90 -10.62
CA PHE A 131 9.89 3.34 -11.92
C PHE A 131 8.84 4.13 -12.69
N TYR A 132 9.02 4.21 -14.00
CA TYR A 132 8.02 4.70 -14.93
C TYR A 132 7.56 3.55 -15.83
N LEU A 133 6.29 3.15 -15.69
CA LEU A 133 5.64 2.21 -16.59
C LEU A 133 4.67 2.97 -17.48
N LYS A 134 4.99 3.08 -18.77
CA LYS A 134 4.05 3.53 -19.80
C LYS A 134 3.76 2.37 -20.72
N THR A 135 2.49 2.06 -20.93
CA THR A 135 2.08 1.11 -21.97
C THR A 135 1.71 1.85 -23.24
N GLU A 136 1.68 1.15 -24.36
CA GLU A 136 0.94 1.63 -25.54
C GLU A 136 -0.54 1.22 -25.45
N GLU A 137 -1.38 1.83 -26.28
CA GLU A 137 -2.79 1.45 -26.40
C GLU A 137 -2.91 -0.02 -26.85
N GLY A 138 -3.74 -0.80 -26.15
CA GLY A 138 -3.93 -2.23 -26.42
C GLY A 138 -2.73 -3.13 -26.09
N GLU A 139 -1.63 -2.59 -25.58
CA GLU A 139 -0.44 -3.38 -25.26
C GLU A 139 -0.71 -4.32 -24.08
N THR A 140 -0.32 -5.59 -24.20
CA THR A 140 -0.25 -6.51 -23.06
C THR A 140 1.20 -6.74 -22.68
N ARG A 141 1.58 -6.35 -21.46
CA ARG A 141 2.92 -6.54 -20.91
C ARG A 141 3.05 -7.91 -20.24
N GLU A 142 4.20 -8.53 -20.43
CA GLU A 142 4.65 -9.64 -19.58
C GLU A 142 4.77 -9.17 -18.12
N PRO A 143 4.60 -10.06 -17.12
CA PRO A 143 4.73 -9.70 -15.71
C PRO A 143 6.08 -9.05 -15.39
N ILE A 144 6.01 -7.89 -14.74
CA ILE A 144 7.17 -7.13 -14.29
C ILE A 144 7.42 -7.48 -12.82
N ILE A 145 8.59 -7.99 -12.49
CA ILE A 145 8.98 -8.35 -11.12
C ILE A 145 10.09 -7.43 -10.66
N ILE A 146 9.83 -6.68 -9.60
CA ILE A 146 10.75 -5.71 -9.01
C ILE A 146 11.16 -6.22 -7.63
N ASN A 147 12.44 -6.50 -7.46
CA ASN A 147 13.02 -6.96 -6.20
C ASN A 147 13.79 -5.83 -5.54
N TYR A 148 13.36 -5.50 -4.32
CA TYR A 148 14.02 -4.55 -3.45
C TYR A 148 14.70 -5.31 -2.31
N TYR A 149 16.00 -5.10 -2.15
CA TYR A 149 16.72 -5.51 -0.95
C TYR A 149 17.13 -4.25 -0.19
N LEU A 150 16.53 -4.04 0.99
CA LEU A 150 16.87 -2.95 1.90
C LEU A 150 18.28 -3.15 2.44
N LYS A 151 19.24 -2.49 1.79
CA LYS A 151 20.62 -2.31 2.26
C LYS A 151 20.89 -0.87 2.73
N ALA A 152 19.96 0.03 2.43
CA ALA A 152 19.95 1.45 2.76
C ALA A 152 18.49 1.93 2.77
N PRO A 153 18.18 3.12 3.32
CA PRO A 153 16.85 3.71 3.21
C PRO A 153 16.40 3.86 1.75
N ILE A 154 15.17 3.47 1.47
CA ILE A 154 14.57 3.53 0.14
C ILE A 154 13.50 4.63 0.12
N TYR A 155 13.69 5.61 -0.74
CA TYR A 155 12.71 6.65 -1.05
C TYR A 155 12.26 6.40 -2.48
N GLU A 156 11.08 5.81 -2.64
CA GLU A 156 10.60 5.39 -3.95
C GLU A 156 9.54 6.34 -4.51
N MET A 157 9.72 6.77 -5.75
CA MET A 157 8.67 7.45 -6.50
C MET A 157 8.43 6.76 -7.83
N SER A 158 7.23 6.21 -8.02
CA SER A 158 6.88 5.48 -9.25
C SER A 158 5.58 6.00 -9.87
N VAL A 159 5.52 5.95 -11.21
CA VAL A 159 4.35 6.36 -11.99
C VAL A 159 4.00 5.26 -12.99
N TYR A 160 2.78 4.75 -12.94
CA TYR A 160 2.26 3.78 -13.90
C TYR A 160 1.14 4.42 -14.70
N ASN A 161 1.33 4.51 -16.00
CA ASN A 161 0.40 5.09 -16.98
C ASN A 161 -0.01 3.98 -17.95
N LEU A 162 -1.07 3.25 -17.61
CA LEU A 162 -1.61 2.18 -18.44
C LEU A 162 -2.59 2.81 -19.42
N LYS A 163 -2.16 2.99 -20.68
CA LYS A 163 -2.95 3.54 -21.78
C LYS A 163 -4.16 2.64 -22.11
N PRO A 164 -5.18 3.17 -22.83
CA PRO A 164 -6.43 2.45 -23.05
C PRO A 164 -6.24 1.02 -23.56
N PHE A 165 -7.14 0.12 -23.16
CA PHE A 165 -7.13 -1.31 -23.54
C PHE A 165 -5.86 -2.11 -23.16
N SER A 166 -4.88 -1.50 -22.48
CA SER A 166 -3.63 -2.17 -22.14
C SER A 166 -3.77 -3.07 -20.92
N LYS A 167 -2.83 -3.99 -20.74
CA LYS A 167 -2.77 -4.91 -19.61
C LYS A 167 -1.37 -4.99 -19.06
N ALA A 168 -1.23 -4.90 -17.73
CA ALA A 168 0.05 -5.11 -17.07
C ALA A 168 -0.11 -5.84 -15.73
N THR A 169 0.92 -6.58 -15.37
CA THR A 169 1.09 -7.18 -14.05
C THR A 169 2.40 -6.68 -13.45
N VAL A 170 2.34 -6.12 -12.25
CA VAL A 170 3.52 -5.60 -11.53
C VAL A 170 3.59 -6.29 -10.17
N ILE A 171 4.71 -6.96 -9.91
CA ILE A 171 4.99 -7.67 -8.66
C ILE A 171 6.16 -6.98 -7.99
N ARG A 172 5.95 -6.45 -6.79
CA ARG A 172 6.96 -5.75 -5.98
C ARG A 172 7.26 -6.59 -4.75
N ILE A 173 8.50 -7.04 -4.63
CA ILE A 173 8.94 -7.89 -3.53
C ILE A 173 10.01 -7.16 -2.74
N LEU A 174 9.72 -6.88 -1.47
CA LEU A 174 10.57 -6.16 -0.55
C LEU A 174 11.18 -7.14 0.45
N ARG A 175 12.51 -7.14 0.55
CA ARG A 175 13.31 -8.00 1.44
C ARG A 175 14.34 -7.19 2.19
N SER A 176 14.79 -7.70 3.32
CA SER A 176 15.98 -7.22 4.04
C SER A 176 16.72 -8.39 4.68
N ASN A 177 17.93 -8.15 5.17
CA ASN A 177 18.80 -9.19 5.75
C ASN A 177 18.72 -9.30 7.28
N ASP A 178 17.66 -8.78 7.93
CA ASP A 178 17.49 -8.73 9.40
C ASP A 178 18.63 -8.02 10.18
N GLN A 179 19.67 -7.53 9.50
CA GLN A 179 20.84 -6.88 10.09
C GLN A 179 20.74 -5.35 9.94
N GLY A 180 19.97 -4.71 10.82
CA GLY A 180 19.87 -3.25 10.88
C GLY A 180 18.44 -2.75 11.03
N LYS A 181 18.25 -1.44 10.85
CA LYS A 181 16.95 -0.77 10.80
C LYS A 181 16.72 -0.23 9.40
N GLY A 182 16.12 -1.02 8.53
CA GLY A 182 15.73 -0.56 7.20
C GLY A 182 14.59 0.44 7.27
N PHE A 183 14.55 1.36 6.31
CA PHE A 183 13.43 2.27 6.13
C PHE A 183 13.04 2.31 4.66
N ARG A 184 11.74 2.25 4.38
CA ARG A 184 11.18 2.52 3.06
C ARG A 184 9.94 3.38 3.17
N THR A 185 9.87 4.40 2.33
CA THR A 185 8.64 5.14 2.06
C THR A 185 8.45 5.26 0.56
N THR A 186 7.20 5.16 0.10
CA THR A 186 6.89 5.20 -1.33
C THR A 186 5.89 6.28 -1.68
N SER A 187 5.90 6.69 -2.93
CA SER A 187 4.83 7.46 -3.53
C SER A 187 4.57 6.95 -4.94
N ASN A 188 3.47 6.21 -5.11
CA ASN A 188 3.11 5.58 -6.38
C ASN A 188 1.85 6.21 -6.95
N ARG A 189 1.91 6.68 -8.20
CA ARG A 189 0.75 7.19 -8.95
C ARG A 189 0.44 6.22 -10.06
N ILE A 190 -0.76 5.67 -10.06
CA ILE A 190 -1.16 4.64 -11.00
C ILE A 190 -2.44 5.11 -11.67
N ILE A 191 -2.38 5.31 -12.99
CA ILE A 191 -3.53 5.67 -13.80
C ILE A 191 -3.84 4.50 -14.70
N VAL A 192 -5.05 3.96 -14.55
CA VAL A 192 -5.55 2.85 -15.37
C VAL A 192 -6.63 3.42 -16.28
N HIS A 193 -6.23 3.72 -17.52
CA HIS A 193 -7.09 4.35 -18.49
C HIS A 193 -8.23 3.43 -18.93
N LYS A 194 -9.13 4.01 -19.74
CA LYS A 194 -10.32 3.33 -20.26
C LYS A 194 -10.03 1.92 -20.79
N ASN A 195 -10.79 0.93 -20.33
CA ASN A 195 -10.67 -0.50 -20.67
C ASN A 195 -9.31 -1.15 -20.34
N ALA A 196 -8.38 -0.46 -19.68
CA ALA A 196 -7.10 -1.05 -19.28
C ALA A 196 -7.23 -1.89 -18.00
N SER A 197 -6.28 -2.80 -17.77
CA SER A 197 -6.27 -3.63 -16.56
C SER A 197 -4.89 -3.73 -15.92
N LEU A 198 -4.86 -3.58 -14.59
CA LEU A 198 -3.66 -3.76 -13.77
C LEU A 198 -3.88 -4.88 -12.75
N GLU A 199 -2.89 -5.76 -12.65
CA GLU A 199 -2.71 -6.60 -11.47
C GLU A 199 -1.45 -6.16 -10.72
N LEU A 200 -1.61 -5.75 -9.45
CA LEU A 200 -0.53 -5.28 -8.60
C LEU A 200 -0.36 -6.22 -7.40
N VAL A 201 0.81 -6.83 -7.31
CA VAL A 201 1.15 -7.72 -6.19
C VAL A 201 2.27 -7.07 -5.39
N ASN A 202 2.01 -6.78 -4.12
CA ASN A 202 3.04 -6.34 -3.19
C ASN A 202 3.31 -7.44 -2.18
N ILE A 203 4.58 -7.71 -1.94
CA ILE A 203 5.01 -8.70 -0.97
C ILE A 203 6.10 -8.05 -0.10
N ASN A 204 5.76 -7.78 1.14
CA ASN A 204 6.67 -7.27 2.15
C ASN A 204 7.14 -8.40 3.07
N LEU A 205 8.38 -8.83 2.85
CA LEU A 205 9.09 -9.87 3.59
C LEU A 205 10.16 -9.30 4.52
N ASN A 206 10.04 -8.02 4.89
CA ASN A 206 11.06 -7.35 5.69
C ASN A 206 11.37 -8.01 7.03
N GLY A 207 12.57 -7.70 7.49
CA GLY A 207 13.05 -8.02 8.81
C GLY A 207 12.29 -7.30 9.91
N ASN A 208 12.40 -7.80 11.15
CA ASN A 208 11.59 -7.36 12.28
C ASN A 208 11.91 -5.94 12.78
N ASN A 209 12.96 -5.30 12.26
CA ASN A 209 13.41 -3.97 12.67
C ASN A 209 13.07 -2.88 11.63
N ASP A 210 12.53 -3.26 10.48
CA ASP A 210 12.36 -2.32 9.37
C ASP A 210 11.05 -1.54 9.46
N ILE A 211 11.05 -0.32 8.92
CA ILE A 211 9.84 0.47 8.75
C ILE A 211 9.51 0.52 7.25
N ASN A 212 8.28 0.16 6.88
CA ASN A 212 7.79 0.27 5.51
C ASN A 212 6.48 1.07 5.47
N ILE A 213 6.47 2.16 4.73
CA ILE A 213 5.30 3.01 4.51
C ILE A 213 5.01 3.04 3.02
N ASP A 214 3.89 2.44 2.62
CA ASP A 214 3.49 2.43 1.21
C ASP A 214 2.39 3.44 0.96
N ASN A 215 2.64 4.43 0.10
CA ASN A 215 1.62 5.39 -0.32
C ASN A 215 1.30 5.15 -1.80
N ILE A 216 0.08 4.71 -2.09
CA ILE A 216 -0.33 4.29 -3.43
C ILE A 216 -1.65 4.95 -3.78
N PHE A 217 -1.66 5.66 -4.89
CA PHE A 217 -2.83 6.30 -5.47
C PHE A 217 -3.16 5.63 -6.81
N ILE A 218 -4.40 5.19 -6.97
CA ILE A 218 -4.88 4.48 -8.17
C ILE A 218 -6.11 5.21 -8.70
N GLU A 219 -6.00 5.80 -9.89
CA GLU A 219 -7.12 6.35 -10.66
C GLU A 219 -7.66 5.29 -11.62
N LEU A 220 -8.96 5.07 -11.58
CA LEU A 220 -9.68 4.12 -12.43
C LEU A 220 -10.63 4.86 -13.37
N GLU A 221 -10.34 4.81 -14.67
CA GLU A 221 -11.20 5.35 -15.72
C GLU A 221 -12.24 4.32 -16.20
N GLU A 222 -13.01 4.67 -17.24
CA GLU A 222 -14.17 3.90 -17.69
C GLU A 222 -13.82 2.45 -18.03
N ASN A 223 -14.60 1.48 -17.51
CA ASN A 223 -14.40 0.05 -17.72
C ASN A 223 -13.00 -0.49 -17.35
N SER A 224 -12.20 0.27 -16.60
CA SER A 224 -10.88 -0.17 -16.13
C SER A 224 -11.02 -1.25 -15.05
N LYS A 225 -9.98 -2.10 -14.91
CA LYS A 225 -9.96 -3.18 -13.93
C LYS A 225 -8.67 -3.18 -13.13
N VAL A 226 -8.77 -3.24 -11.80
CA VAL A 226 -7.59 -3.31 -10.93
C VAL A 226 -7.74 -4.44 -9.93
N GLU A 227 -6.78 -5.36 -9.88
CA GLU A 227 -6.66 -6.35 -8.81
C GLU A 227 -5.37 -6.09 -8.03
N VAL A 228 -5.49 -6.00 -6.71
CA VAL A 228 -4.35 -5.83 -5.80
C VAL A 228 -4.28 -7.00 -4.83
N ILE A 229 -3.10 -7.60 -4.70
CA ILE A 229 -2.75 -8.55 -3.65
C ILE A 229 -1.66 -7.89 -2.80
N ASP A 230 -1.95 -7.59 -1.54
CA ASP A 230 -1.06 -6.83 -0.68
C ASP A 230 -0.65 -7.67 0.54
N ILE A 231 0.50 -8.33 0.45
CA ILE A 231 1.01 -9.26 1.46
C ILE A 231 2.01 -8.56 2.37
N ASN A 232 1.64 -8.38 3.63
CA ASN A 232 2.43 -7.68 4.65
C ASN A 232 2.77 -8.63 5.81
N ILE A 233 3.87 -9.35 5.70
CA ILE A 233 4.27 -10.37 6.69
C ILE A 233 5.58 -10.05 7.40
N GLY A 234 6.10 -8.82 7.26
CA GLY A 234 7.31 -8.33 7.91
C GLY A 234 7.35 -6.83 8.19
N GLY A 235 8.45 -6.40 8.81
CA GLY A 235 8.65 -5.04 9.32
C GLY A 235 8.25 -4.85 10.79
N LYS A 236 9.00 -3.98 11.49
CA LYS A 236 8.66 -3.44 12.81
C LYS A 236 7.39 -2.60 12.76
N ILE A 237 7.31 -1.72 11.76
CA ILE A 237 6.17 -0.88 11.47
C ILE A 237 5.89 -0.98 9.98
N THR A 238 4.67 -1.40 9.64
CA THR A 238 4.23 -1.49 8.25
C THR A 238 2.94 -0.69 8.09
N ALA A 239 2.91 0.25 7.15
CA ALA A 239 1.77 1.14 6.96
C ALA A 239 1.42 1.29 5.47
N PRO A 240 0.72 0.30 4.87
CA PRO A 240 0.20 0.44 3.53
C PRO A 240 -1.00 1.38 3.54
N HIS A 241 -0.99 2.31 2.59
CA HIS A 241 -1.98 3.36 2.45
C HIS A 241 -2.37 3.50 0.98
N PHE A 242 -3.51 2.90 0.65
CA PHE A 242 -4.07 2.89 -0.69
C PHE A 242 -5.27 3.81 -0.80
N ILE A 243 -5.30 4.60 -1.88
CA ILE A 243 -6.48 5.33 -2.34
C ILE A 243 -6.81 4.85 -3.74
N PHE A 244 -8.01 4.30 -3.92
CA PHE A 244 -8.61 3.97 -5.20
C PHE A 244 -9.66 5.02 -5.52
N ARG A 245 -9.54 5.65 -6.67
CA ARG A 245 -10.44 6.68 -7.15
C ARG A 245 -11.16 6.20 -8.41
N PHE A 246 -12.45 5.90 -8.27
CA PHE A 246 -13.28 5.41 -9.37
C PHE A 246 -13.96 6.58 -10.08
N SER A 247 -13.28 7.14 -11.08
CA SER A 247 -13.76 8.31 -11.83
C SER A 247 -14.48 7.97 -13.12
N GLY A 248 -14.26 6.76 -13.64
CA GLY A 248 -14.95 6.25 -14.82
C GLY A 248 -16.03 5.23 -14.48
N LYS A 249 -17.13 5.29 -15.24
CA LYS A 249 -18.25 4.34 -15.11
C LYS A 249 -17.80 2.89 -15.37
N ASN A 250 -18.48 1.93 -14.75
CA ASN A 250 -18.19 0.49 -14.87
C ASN A 250 -16.75 0.08 -14.50
N SER A 251 -15.99 0.93 -13.81
CA SER A 251 -14.67 0.54 -13.30
C SER A 251 -14.79 -0.43 -12.13
N VAL A 252 -13.84 -1.36 -12.06
CA VAL A 252 -13.82 -2.43 -11.07
C VAL A 252 -12.47 -2.47 -10.37
N ALA A 253 -12.46 -2.48 -9.04
CA ALA A 253 -11.25 -2.70 -8.27
C ALA A 253 -11.46 -3.72 -7.15
N THR A 254 -10.47 -4.56 -6.91
CA THR A 254 -10.43 -5.44 -5.74
C THR A 254 -9.06 -5.35 -5.09
N VAL A 255 -9.03 -5.22 -3.76
CA VAL A 255 -7.80 -5.34 -2.97
C VAL A 255 -7.95 -6.46 -1.96
N ASN A 256 -6.96 -7.34 -1.91
CA ASN A 256 -6.88 -8.47 -1.00
C ASN A 256 -5.65 -8.32 -0.10
N PRO A 257 -5.77 -7.61 1.03
CA PRO A 257 -4.71 -7.53 2.03
C PRO A 257 -4.55 -8.85 2.79
N TYR A 258 -3.32 -9.36 2.85
CA TYR A 258 -2.93 -10.48 3.70
C TYR A 258 -1.85 -10.02 4.66
N TYR A 259 -2.03 -10.17 5.96
CA TYR A 259 -1.06 -9.66 6.94
C TYR A 259 -0.77 -10.61 8.09
N LEU A 260 0.50 -10.63 8.52
CA LEU A 260 0.97 -11.42 9.67
C LEU A 260 1.81 -10.52 10.56
N ALA A 261 1.34 -10.27 11.78
CA ALA A 261 2.08 -9.52 12.78
C ALA A 261 2.49 -10.44 13.94
N THR A 262 3.77 -10.41 14.31
CA THR A 262 4.36 -11.22 15.37
C THR A 262 5.25 -10.35 16.27
N ASN A 263 5.86 -10.92 17.30
CA ASN A 263 6.74 -10.22 18.24
C ASN A 263 6.04 -8.99 18.84
N ASP A 264 6.55 -7.80 18.57
CA ASP A 264 5.97 -6.51 18.94
C ASP A 264 5.84 -5.58 17.72
N ASN A 265 5.66 -6.18 16.54
CA ASN A 265 5.46 -5.50 15.26
C ASN A 265 4.08 -4.83 15.21
N ILE A 266 3.98 -3.73 14.46
CA ILE A 266 2.74 -2.97 14.28
C ILE A 266 2.44 -2.81 12.80
N ILE A 267 1.23 -3.17 12.38
CA ILE A 267 0.74 -2.95 11.02
C ILE A 267 -0.47 -1.99 11.08
N ASP A 268 -0.40 -0.82 10.44
CA ASP A 268 -1.49 0.16 10.35
C ASP A 268 -1.89 0.37 8.89
N MET A 269 -2.96 -0.31 8.46
CA MET A 269 -3.36 -0.41 7.06
C MET A 269 -4.56 0.51 6.78
N LEU A 270 -4.51 1.26 5.68
CA LEU A 270 -5.68 1.91 5.09
C LEU A 270 -5.87 1.45 3.64
N TYR A 271 -7.09 1.03 3.33
CA TYR A 271 -7.57 0.84 1.97
C TYR A 271 -8.84 1.68 1.79
N LEU A 272 -8.71 2.81 1.09
CA LEU A 272 -9.80 3.73 0.79
C LEU A 272 -10.24 3.54 -0.66
N MET A 273 -11.52 3.24 -0.88
CA MET A 273 -12.17 3.22 -2.19
C MET A 273 -13.17 4.37 -2.26
N ARG A 274 -12.90 5.34 -3.14
CA ARG A 274 -13.75 6.51 -3.36
C ARG A 274 -14.43 6.44 -4.72
N PHE A 275 -15.76 6.42 -4.72
CA PHE A 275 -16.58 6.23 -5.91
C PHE A 275 -17.18 7.55 -6.37
N TYR A 276 -16.79 8.02 -7.56
CA TYR A 276 -17.33 9.23 -8.18
C TYR A 276 -18.25 8.94 -9.36
N ALA A 277 -18.08 7.78 -10.00
CA ALA A 277 -18.81 7.41 -11.22
C ALA A 277 -19.79 6.25 -10.99
N PRO A 278 -20.85 6.18 -11.81
CA PRO A 278 -21.89 5.17 -11.66
C PRO A 278 -21.45 3.78 -12.11
N LYS A 279 -22.18 2.76 -11.67
CA LYS A 279 -22.01 1.33 -12.05
C LYS A 279 -20.64 0.77 -11.70
N THR A 280 -19.99 1.34 -10.70
CA THR A 280 -18.65 0.93 -10.27
C THR A 280 -18.72 -0.22 -9.27
N THR A 281 -17.71 -1.08 -9.25
CA THR A 281 -17.64 -2.21 -8.31
C THR A 281 -16.32 -2.19 -7.54
N GLY A 282 -16.37 -2.13 -6.22
CA GLY A 282 -15.19 -2.11 -5.36
C GLY A 282 -15.26 -3.16 -4.27
N SER A 283 -14.15 -3.84 -4.00
CA SER A 283 -14.09 -4.84 -2.92
C SER A 283 -12.78 -4.80 -2.14
N ILE A 284 -12.88 -4.71 -0.82
CA ILE A 284 -11.76 -4.81 0.12
C ILE A 284 -11.90 -6.12 0.89
N ASN A 285 -10.96 -7.06 0.76
CA ASN A 285 -11.03 -8.38 1.39
C ASN A 285 -9.78 -8.64 2.24
N GLY A 286 -9.80 -8.16 3.48
CA GLY A 286 -8.70 -8.27 4.43
C GLY A 286 -8.68 -9.60 5.19
N LYS A 287 -7.51 -10.25 5.23
CA LYS A 287 -7.28 -11.45 6.02
C LYS A 287 -5.97 -11.33 6.76
N GLY A 288 -5.93 -11.72 8.03
CA GLY A 288 -4.65 -11.70 8.72
C GLY A 288 -4.59 -12.49 10.01
N ILE A 289 -3.37 -12.56 10.52
CA ILE A 289 -2.99 -13.32 11.70
C ILE A 289 -2.17 -12.40 12.59
N ILE A 290 -2.46 -12.42 13.89
CA ILE A 290 -1.67 -11.70 14.88
C ILE A 290 -1.24 -12.63 16.01
N LYS A 291 0.01 -12.47 16.45
CA LYS A 291 0.65 -13.28 17.48
C LYS A 291 1.53 -12.43 18.39
N ASP A 292 1.92 -12.98 19.53
CA ASP A 292 2.77 -12.42 20.58
C ASP A 292 2.18 -11.11 21.14
N ASN A 293 2.95 -10.02 21.14
CA ASN A 293 2.55 -8.68 21.59
C ASN A 293 2.27 -7.73 20.42
N SER A 294 2.06 -8.28 19.22
CA SER A 294 1.88 -7.49 18.00
C SER A 294 0.55 -6.73 17.96
N LYS A 295 0.48 -5.73 17.08
CA LYS A 295 -0.74 -4.96 16.84
C LYS A 295 -1.05 -4.84 15.35
N ALA A 296 -2.29 -5.10 14.97
CA ALA A 296 -2.80 -4.80 13.64
C ALA A 296 -3.98 -3.82 13.73
N VAL A 297 -3.94 -2.78 12.91
CA VAL A 297 -5.05 -1.84 12.70
C VAL A 297 -5.48 -1.95 11.25
N PHE A 298 -6.68 -2.45 11.01
CA PHE A 298 -7.26 -2.57 9.68
C PHE A 298 -8.32 -1.49 9.46
N ARG A 299 -8.11 -0.62 8.48
CA ARG A 299 -9.03 0.46 8.12
C ARG A 299 -9.48 0.29 6.67
N GLY A 300 -10.64 -0.36 6.49
CA GLY A 300 -11.36 -0.33 5.23
C GLY A 300 -12.23 0.92 5.17
N PHE A 301 -12.17 1.67 4.08
CA PHE A 301 -13.01 2.85 3.90
C PHE A 301 -13.65 2.83 2.51
N LEU A 302 -14.98 2.70 2.48
CA LEU A 302 -15.80 2.90 1.29
C LEU A 302 -16.44 4.30 1.34
N ASP A 303 -16.14 5.14 0.36
CA ASP A 303 -16.66 6.51 0.28
C ASP A 303 -17.39 6.71 -1.06
N ILE A 304 -18.70 6.57 -1.04
CA ILE A 304 -19.57 6.63 -2.21
C ILE A 304 -20.11 8.04 -2.35
N LYS A 305 -19.67 8.76 -3.38
CA LYS A 305 -20.09 10.15 -3.64
C LYS A 305 -21.41 10.19 -4.40
N ARG A 306 -22.12 11.30 -4.24
CA ARG A 306 -23.30 11.63 -5.03
C ARG A 306 -22.98 11.57 -6.52
N GLY A 307 -23.84 10.91 -7.30
CA GLY A 307 -23.62 10.63 -8.73
C GLY A 307 -23.04 9.24 -9.01
N ALA A 308 -22.51 8.54 -8.00
CA ALA A 308 -22.04 7.16 -8.11
C ALA A 308 -23.21 6.14 -8.02
N LYS A 309 -24.23 6.37 -8.86
CA LYS A 309 -25.44 5.54 -8.94
C LYS A 309 -25.11 4.12 -9.41
N ASP A 310 -25.81 3.13 -8.91
CA ASP A 310 -25.60 1.69 -9.17
C ASP A 310 -24.21 1.19 -8.74
N THR A 311 -23.54 1.87 -7.81
CA THR A 311 -22.28 1.37 -7.23
C THR A 311 -22.54 0.15 -6.34
N ASN A 312 -21.68 -0.86 -6.48
CA ASN A 312 -21.59 -2.01 -5.59
C ASN A 312 -20.26 -2.00 -4.84
N ALA A 313 -20.29 -1.72 -3.55
CA ALA A 313 -19.10 -1.62 -2.71
C ALA A 313 -19.17 -2.59 -1.53
N ALA A 314 -18.12 -3.39 -1.33
CA ALA A 314 -18.06 -4.35 -0.24
C ALA A 314 -16.72 -4.29 0.50
N GLU A 315 -16.78 -4.34 1.82
CA GLU A 315 -15.63 -4.51 2.70
C GLU A 315 -15.83 -5.77 3.54
N SER A 316 -14.82 -6.63 3.58
CA SER A 316 -14.74 -7.73 4.53
C SER A 316 -13.35 -7.79 5.16
N SER A 317 -13.30 -7.98 6.48
CA SER A 317 -12.04 -8.25 7.19
C SER A 317 -12.20 -9.37 8.21
N TYR A 318 -11.20 -10.25 8.23
CA TYR A 318 -11.06 -11.31 9.23
C TYR A 318 -9.64 -11.34 9.80
N THR A 319 -9.52 -11.19 11.11
CA THR A 319 -8.25 -11.32 11.84
C THR A 319 -8.29 -12.51 12.80
N LEU A 320 -7.35 -13.44 12.65
CA LEU A 320 -7.14 -14.53 13.59
C LEU A 320 -6.10 -14.12 14.64
N THR A 321 -6.45 -14.20 15.92
CA THR A 321 -5.52 -14.01 17.03
C THR A 321 -5.00 -15.35 17.54
N LEU A 322 -3.68 -15.46 17.69
CA LEU A 322 -3.00 -16.66 18.17
C LEU A 322 -2.52 -16.56 19.63
N SER A 323 -2.67 -15.39 20.25
CA SER A 323 -2.15 -15.09 21.58
C SER A 323 -2.91 -13.95 22.25
N GLU A 324 -3.13 -14.08 23.55
CA GLU A 324 -3.93 -13.17 24.37
C GLU A 324 -3.40 -11.72 24.42
N LYS A 325 -2.09 -11.53 24.25
CA LYS A 325 -1.45 -10.21 24.31
C LYS A 325 -1.51 -9.42 23.00
N SER A 326 -1.84 -10.09 21.90
CA SER A 326 -1.91 -9.46 20.58
C SER A 326 -3.16 -8.58 20.48
N LYS A 327 -3.09 -7.49 19.70
CA LYS A 327 -4.19 -6.52 19.55
C LYS A 327 -4.61 -6.38 18.09
N ALA A 328 -5.85 -6.71 17.79
CA ALA A 328 -6.49 -6.40 16.52
C ALA A 328 -7.47 -5.25 16.72
N GLU A 329 -7.40 -4.23 15.86
CA GLU A 329 -8.36 -3.15 15.77
C GLU A 329 -8.89 -3.11 14.34
N ALA A 330 -10.19 -3.30 14.15
CA ALA A 330 -10.86 -3.08 12.87
C ALA A 330 -11.66 -1.77 12.96
N ILE A 331 -11.41 -0.85 12.03
CA ILE A 331 -12.06 0.46 11.97
C ILE A 331 -12.66 0.61 10.56
N PRO A 332 -13.78 -0.09 10.29
CA PRO A 332 -14.46 0.03 9.01
C PRO A 332 -15.19 1.37 8.94
N SER A 333 -15.10 2.02 7.79
CA SER A 333 -15.76 3.30 7.51
C SER A 333 -16.58 3.19 6.23
N LEU A 334 -17.82 3.65 6.27
CA LEU A 334 -18.71 3.70 5.12
C LEU A 334 -19.42 5.06 5.09
N THR A 335 -19.15 5.85 4.06
CA THR A 335 -19.87 7.10 3.77
C THR A 335 -20.62 6.95 2.45
N VAL A 336 -21.92 7.26 2.47
CA VAL A 336 -22.80 7.05 1.32
C VAL A 336 -23.61 8.33 1.09
N ASP A 337 -23.23 9.07 0.05
CA ASP A 337 -23.90 10.30 -0.38
C ASP A 337 -24.85 10.07 -1.57
N GLU A 338 -25.05 8.81 -1.99
CA GLU A 338 -25.90 8.39 -3.10
C GLU A 338 -26.93 7.35 -2.66
N ASN A 339 -28.17 7.45 -3.13
CA ASN A 339 -29.27 6.62 -2.65
C ASN A 339 -29.31 5.26 -3.35
N GLU A 340 -29.00 5.22 -4.65
CA GLU A 340 -29.17 4.04 -5.50
C GLU A 340 -27.89 3.20 -5.53
N VAL A 341 -27.53 2.59 -4.40
CA VAL A 341 -26.27 1.83 -4.27
C VAL A 341 -26.44 0.57 -3.42
N THR A 342 -25.54 -0.38 -3.61
CA THR A 342 -25.35 -1.52 -2.69
C THR A 342 -24.02 -1.35 -1.99
N ALA A 343 -24.06 -1.19 -0.66
CA ALA A 343 -22.87 -1.06 0.15
C ALA A 343 -22.94 -2.01 1.35
N SER A 344 -21.84 -2.72 1.62
CA SER A 344 -21.73 -3.59 2.80
C SER A 344 -20.34 -3.52 3.41
N HIS A 345 -20.28 -3.70 4.73
CA HIS A 345 -19.02 -3.85 5.45
C HIS A 345 -19.17 -4.92 6.53
N ALA A 346 -18.13 -5.73 6.70
CA ALA A 346 -18.06 -6.78 7.71
C ALA A 346 -16.66 -6.83 8.29
N ALA A 347 -16.54 -6.82 9.62
CA ALA A 347 -15.28 -6.97 10.31
C ALA A 347 -15.43 -8.02 11.41
N SER A 348 -14.49 -8.95 11.46
CA SER A 348 -14.50 -10.06 12.42
C SER A 348 -13.10 -10.32 12.95
N ILE A 349 -13.01 -10.51 14.26
CA ILE A 349 -11.78 -10.84 14.97
C ILE A 349 -12.08 -12.09 15.78
N GLY A 350 -11.31 -13.15 15.58
CA GLY A 350 -11.57 -14.45 16.17
C GLY A 350 -10.31 -15.15 16.65
N THR A 351 -10.49 -16.15 17.52
CA THR A 351 -9.45 -17.10 17.90
C THR A 351 -9.68 -18.43 17.21
N ILE A 352 -8.71 -19.35 17.31
CA ILE A 352 -8.89 -20.70 16.76
C ILE A 352 -9.99 -21.42 17.55
N GLU A 353 -11.04 -21.86 16.86
CA GLU A 353 -12.11 -22.67 17.43
C GLU A 353 -11.56 -23.98 18.02
N SER A 354 -11.97 -24.28 19.26
CA SER A 354 -11.55 -25.48 19.99
C SER A 354 -11.83 -26.76 19.23
N ASP A 355 -12.95 -26.81 18.50
CA ASP A 355 -13.42 -28.02 17.84
C ASP A 355 -12.58 -28.32 16.60
N LYS A 356 -12.19 -27.28 15.84
CA LYS A 356 -11.23 -27.40 14.72
C LYS A 356 -9.86 -27.87 15.22
N LEU A 357 -9.42 -27.33 16.35
CA LEU A 357 -8.15 -27.71 16.96
C LEU A 357 -8.18 -29.15 17.48
N TYR A 358 -9.24 -29.53 18.20
CA TYR A 358 -9.46 -30.87 18.72
C TYR A 358 -9.53 -31.90 17.58
N TYR A 359 -10.29 -31.61 16.52
CA TYR A 359 -10.40 -32.47 15.35
C TYR A 359 -9.04 -32.80 14.75
N LEU A 360 -8.19 -31.79 14.50
CA LEU A 360 -6.83 -32.02 13.97
C LEU A 360 -5.97 -32.82 14.96
N MET A 361 -6.08 -32.56 16.26
CA MET A 361 -5.35 -33.33 17.27
C MET A 361 -5.76 -34.81 17.30
N THR A 362 -7.04 -35.13 17.06
CA THR A 362 -7.49 -36.53 16.94
C THR A 362 -6.90 -37.25 15.72
N ARG A 363 -6.42 -36.51 14.72
CA ARG A 363 -5.72 -37.04 13.54
C ARG A 363 -4.20 -37.17 13.72
N GLY A 364 -3.72 -37.03 14.96
CA GLY A 364 -2.32 -37.24 15.32
C GLY A 364 -1.44 -35.99 15.25
N PHE A 365 -2.00 -34.81 14.96
CA PHE A 365 -1.25 -33.56 14.99
C PHE A 365 -1.05 -33.07 16.43
N SER A 366 0.14 -32.57 16.76
CA SER A 366 0.34 -31.84 18.01
C SER A 366 -0.54 -30.58 18.01
N ARG A 367 -0.87 -30.05 19.20
CA ARG A 367 -1.63 -28.81 19.33
C ARG A 367 -0.98 -27.65 18.57
N GLU A 368 0.35 -27.57 18.58
CA GLU A 368 1.10 -26.55 17.84
C GLU A 368 1.02 -26.74 16.33
N ALA A 369 1.21 -27.97 15.84
CA ALA A 369 1.09 -28.29 14.41
C ALA A 369 -0.33 -27.97 13.90
N ALA A 370 -1.36 -28.34 14.66
CA ALA A 370 -2.74 -28.04 14.34
C ALA A 370 -3.02 -26.52 14.27
N LYS A 371 -2.53 -25.75 15.25
CA LYS A 371 -2.63 -24.28 15.23
C LYS A 371 -1.96 -23.69 13.98
N LYS A 372 -0.74 -24.14 13.66
CA LYS A 372 0.01 -23.67 12.48
C LYS A 372 -0.75 -23.95 11.19
N MET A 373 -1.32 -25.14 11.03
CA MET A 373 -2.09 -25.48 9.82
C MET A 373 -3.37 -24.64 9.67
N ILE A 374 -4.15 -24.48 10.75
CA ILE A 374 -5.36 -23.64 10.70
C ILE A 374 -5.00 -22.20 10.35
N ALA A 375 -3.97 -21.66 11.00
CA ALA A 375 -3.50 -20.31 10.77
C ALA A 375 -3.01 -20.14 9.31
N TYR A 376 -2.21 -21.09 8.80
CA TYR A 376 -1.73 -21.06 7.42
C TYR A 376 -2.85 -21.07 6.37
N GLY A 377 -3.97 -21.76 6.64
CA GLY A 377 -5.14 -21.77 5.74
C GLY A 377 -5.72 -20.39 5.43
N ILE A 378 -5.42 -19.37 6.24
CA ILE A 378 -5.77 -17.96 5.95
C ILE A 378 -4.98 -17.41 4.76
N PHE A 379 -3.71 -17.82 4.62
CA PHE A 379 -2.80 -17.37 3.57
C PHE A 379 -2.81 -18.24 2.32
N GLU A 380 -3.34 -19.46 2.38
CA GLU A 380 -3.34 -20.38 1.23
C GLU A 380 -3.93 -19.76 -0.05
N PRO A 381 -5.08 -19.04 -0.02
CA PRO A 381 -5.58 -18.39 -1.23
C PRO A 381 -4.63 -17.34 -1.82
N ALA A 382 -3.81 -16.68 -1.00
CA ALA A 382 -2.80 -15.74 -1.48
C ALA A 382 -1.63 -16.49 -2.14
N VAL A 383 -1.13 -17.54 -1.47
CA VAL A 383 -0.02 -18.37 -1.95
C VAL A 383 -0.41 -19.05 -3.27
N ASP A 384 -1.63 -19.57 -3.38
CA ASP A 384 -2.15 -20.17 -4.61
C ASP A 384 -2.20 -19.17 -5.78
N LYS A 385 -2.63 -17.93 -5.52
CA LYS A 385 -2.60 -16.88 -6.54
C LYS A 385 -1.18 -16.54 -7.00
N LEU A 386 -0.19 -16.61 -6.10
CA LEU A 386 1.21 -16.33 -6.41
C LEU A 386 1.86 -17.40 -7.30
N ASN A 387 1.35 -18.64 -7.30
CA ASN A 387 1.85 -19.70 -8.20
C ASN A 387 1.80 -19.29 -9.68
N ARG A 388 0.90 -18.36 -10.05
CA ARG A 388 0.82 -17.79 -11.41
C ARG A 388 2.07 -17.02 -11.85
N TYR A 389 2.90 -16.56 -10.91
CA TYR A 389 4.06 -15.71 -11.20
C TYR A 389 5.41 -16.39 -10.97
N GLY A 390 5.40 -17.61 -10.45
CA GLY A 390 6.59 -18.41 -10.17
C GLY A 390 6.48 -19.13 -8.83
N GLU A 391 6.80 -20.42 -8.85
CA GLU A 391 6.81 -21.28 -7.67
C GLU A 391 7.79 -20.80 -6.59
N ASP A 392 8.93 -20.21 -7.00
CA ASP A 392 9.90 -19.64 -6.05
C ASP A 392 9.28 -18.54 -5.17
N ILE A 393 8.42 -17.69 -5.73
CA ILE A 393 7.80 -16.58 -5.00
C ILE A 393 6.75 -17.11 -4.02
N SER A 394 5.88 -18.02 -4.47
CA SER A 394 4.85 -18.60 -3.61
C SER A 394 5.47 -19.46 -2.50
N GLN A 395 6.53 -20.21 -2.81
CA GLN A 395 7.26 -21.03 -1.85
C GLN A 395 8.00 -20.17 -0.82
N GLU A 396 8.58 -19.05 -1.22
CA GLU A 396 9.21 -18.10 -0.28
C GLU A 396 8.18 -17.55 0.70
N VAL A 397 7.03 -17.04 0.21
CA VAL A 397 5.95 -16.55 1.06
C VAL A 397 5.45 -17.65 1.99
N ARG A 398 5.24 -18.86 1.48
CA ARG A 398 4.87 -20.05 2.27
C ARG A 398 5.86 -20.30 3.40
N ASN A 399 7.15 -20.35 3.10
CA ASN A 399 8.21 -20.59 4.09
C ASN A 399 8.23 -19.51 5.18
N VAL A 400 8.16 -18.23 4.80
CA VAL A 400 8.18 -17.12 5.76
C VAL A 400 6.94 -17.14 6.67
N VAL A 401 5.76 -17.41 6.12
CA VAL A 401 4.53 -17.53 6.91
C VAL A 401 4.64 -18.70 7.90
N PHE A 402 5.06 -19.89 7.45
CA PHE A 402 5.22 -21.07 8.32
C PHE A 402 6.27 -20.89 9.42
N GLN A 403 7.34 -20.15 9.13
CA GLN A 403 8.40 -19.86 10.10
C GLN A 403 7.91 -18.88 11.19
N ARG A 404 7.05 -17.91 10.82
CA ARG A 404 6.61 -16.83 11.72
C ARG A 404 5.38 -17.19 12.55
N ILE A 405 4.51 -18.09 12.07
CA ILE A 405 3.42 -18.69 12.86
C ILE A 405 3.99 -19.69 13.86
#